data_AF-A0AAD9XYN6-F1
#
_entry.id   AF-A0AAD9XYN6-F1
#
_cell.length_a   1.000
_cell.length_b   1.000
_cell.length_c   1.000
_cell.angle_alpha   90.00
_cell.angle_beta   90.00
_cell.angle_gamma   90.00
#
_symmetry.space_group_name_H-M   'P 1'
#
loop_
_entity.id
_entity.type
_entity.pdbx_description
1 polymer ?
#
loop_
_entity_poly.entity_id
_entity_poly.type
_entity_poly.pdbx_seq_one_letter_code
_entity_poly.pdbx_strand_id
1 'polypeptide(L)'
;MGEIYKKAEQVIVWLGPDDDDTPVAMETIKILSEGVVMEWHRRLFTTSPGTAAHMLRNRPDHSTLTLAQWTALRSLITRPWFTRLWVRQEVALASRVVVVCGYFQAEWEDVEKVAILLEHSLVKVHIRLRDILFVRSLFHFHGSDELGYILHRSSFCGYSDARDLVYANLSTSSAIKVLHIEPNYNVSVAAVYRDLILQYVQHFGNLDILRSCDSQNSPRDFESFVPDFAVAKSESRLVNEYAHGGTRHLPAIVEGGRMLKLKGRYIGKVSYVSRFQRPLSTGYADRDKNIDIVMTYRRWEPEDLFTATYPTGGTLLDAFIALLAGGAYKEVYGGAHHPTREEAKEAFLAVVWSGGNVNMEGHVGATPGDIRTGDVISVLPGGSVPFVLRPALQDAQSGCYQLVGPCYIEGVMFGEALLGPFPEPWLWLRDGGLGRYWCFGNRQGVLVVETARSTVRTAP
;
A
#
# COMPACT_ATOMS: atom_id res chain seq x y z
N MET A 1 1.91 26.29 -12.34
CA MET A 1 2.09 26.25 -10.87
C MET A 1 3.49 25.81 -10.48
N GLY A 2 3.89 24.54 -10.56
CA GLY A 2 5.16 24.04 -10.01
C GLY A 2 6.44 24.86 -10.23
N GLU A 3 6.67 25.44 -11.41
CA GLU A 3 7.84 26.31 -11.67
C GLU A 3 7.91 27.59 -10.80
N ILE A 4 6.79 28.02 -10.21
CA ILE A 4 6.74 29.14 -9.28
C ILE A 4 7.33 28.70 -7.93
N TYR A 5 6.85 27.59 -7.38
CA TYR A 5 7.31 27.07 -6.08
C TYR A 5 8.77 26.62 -6.09
N LYS A 6 9.26 26.06 -7.23
CA LYS A 6 10.69 25.76 -7.44
C LYS A 6 11.62 26.98 -7.41
N LYS A 7 11.07 28.18 -7.65
CA LYS A 7 11.82 29.45 -7.77
C LYS A 7 11.54 30.41 -6.62
N ALA A 8 10.66 30.03 -5.69
CA ALA A 8 10.42 30.76 -4.46
C ALA A 8 11.49 30.39 -3.43
N GLU A 9 12.17 31.39 -2.88
CA GLU A 9 13.15 31.23 -1.79
C GLU A 9 12.53 30.55 -0.55
N GLN A 10 11.28 30.92 -0.26
CA GLN A 10 10.47 30.36 0.82
C GLN A 10 8.99 30.34 0.41
N VAL A 11 8.26 29.30 0.81
CA VAL A 11 6.80 29.22 0.72
C VAL A 11 6.19 29.33 2.12
N ILE A 12 5.16 30.18 2.26
CA ILE A 12 4.40 30.36 3.49
C ILE A 12 3.07 29.60 3.36
N VAL A 13 2.89 28.59 4.20
CA VAL A 13 1.66 27.81 4.31
C VAL A 13 0.75 28.47 5.35
N TRP A 14 -0.15 29.32 4.87
CA TRP A 14 -1.14 30.01 5.70
C TRP A 14 -2.35 29.11 5.98
N LEU A 15 -2.56 28.74 7.24
CA LEU A 15 -3.65 27.88 7.71
C LEU A 15 -4.91 28.63 8.13
N GLY A 16 -4.93 29.96 7.97
CA GLY A 16 -5.96 30.86 8.47
C GLY A 16 -5.59 31.51 9.81
N PRO A 17 -6.54 32.22 10.45
CA PRO A 17 -6.33 32.79 11.78
C PRO A 17 -6.12 31.70 12.85
N ASP A 18 -5.55 32.10 13.97
CA ASP A 18 -5.43 31.32 15.18
C ASP A 18 -6.79 31.13 15.89
N ASP A 19 -6.83 30.11 16.74
CA ASP A 19 -7.91 29.74 17.65
C ASP A 19 -7.31 29.28 18.99
N ASP A 20 -8.14 29.00 20.00
CA ASP A 20 -7.68 28.59 21.33
C ASP A 20 -6.79 27.32 21.32
N ASP A 21 -6.94 26.46 20.30
CA ASP A 21 -6.14 25.26 20.07
C ASP A 21 -4.75 25.57 19.45
N THR A 22 -4.64 26.61 18.62
CA THR A 22 -3.45 26.91 17.80
C THR A 22 -2.14 27.04 18.62
N PRO A 23 -2.09 27.76 19.76
CA PRO A 23 -0.87 27.84 20.57
C PRO A 23 -0.42 26.46 21.07
N VAL A 24 -1.37 25.67 21.57
CA VAL A 24 -1.14 24.32 22.12
C VAL A 24 -0.68 23.36 21.03
N ALA A 25 -1.24 23.47 19.82
CA ALA A 25 -0.84 22.66 18.67
C ALA A 25 0.62 22.93 18.28
N MET A 26 1.01 24.21 18.18
CA MET A 26 2.35 24.63 17.77
C MET A 26 3.42 24.28 18.81
N GLU A 27 3.13 24.49 20.10
CA GLU A 27 4.00 24.05 21.20
C GLU A 27 4.16 22.52 21.22
N THR A 28 3.07 21.78 21.04
CA THR A 28 3.11 20.31 21.01
C THR A 28 3.89 19.79 19.80
N ILE A 29 3.81 20.45 18.63
CA ILE A 29 4.64 20.11 17.47
C ILE A 29 6.13 20.22 17.81
N LYS A 30 6.54 21.33 18.42
CA LYS A 30 7.93 21.54 18.84
C LYS A 30 8.42 20.51 19.86
N ILE A 31 7.64 20.27 20.93
CA ILE A 31 7.97 19.29 21.99
C ILE A 31 8.16 17.87 21.42
N LEU A 32 7.40 17.51 20.39
CA LEU A 32 7.52 16.21 19.73
C LEU A 32 8.62 16.19 18.66
N SER A 33 8.88 17.29 17.95
CA SER A 33 9.90 17.32 16.89
C SER A 33 11.34 17.31 17.44
N GLU A 34 11.59 17.97 18.57
CA GLU A 34 12.90 17.98 19.26
C GLU A 34 13.42 16.57 19.59
N GLY A 35 12.51 15.60 19.77
CA GLY A 35 12.84 14.21 20.07
C GLY A 35 13.00 13.28 18.85
N VAL A 36 12.72 13.73 17.63
CA VAL A 36 12.69 12.88 16.41
C VAL A 36 13.90 13.15 15.53
N VAL A 37 14.77 12.15 15.42
CA VAL A 37 15.89 12.15 14.48
C VAL A 37 15.45 11.44 13.20
N MET A 38 15.30 12.20 12.12
CA MET A 38 14.99 11.65 10.81
C MET A 38 16.23 10.95 10.24
N GLU A 39 16.11 9.66 9.96
CA GLU A 39 17.18 8.86 9.37
C GLU A 39 17.01 8.74 7.85
N TRP A 40 17.89 7.96 7.23
CA TRP A 40 17.99 7.68 5.80
C TRP A 40 16.67 7.85 5.03
N HIS A 41 16.68 8.73 4.03
CA HIS A 41 15.60 8.85 3.05
C HIS A 41 14.20 9.20 3.63
N ARG A 42 14.13 9.73 4.87
CA ARG A 42 12.90 10.19 5.55
C ARG A 42 11.80 9.11 5.69
N ARG A 43 12.23 7.84 5.63
CA ARG A 43 11.38 6.66 5.88
C ARG A 43 11.50 6.17 7.32
N LEU A 44 12.72 6.11 7.82
CA LEU A 44 13.05 5.69 9.17
C LEU A 44 13.28 6.91 10.07
N PHE A 45 13.03 6.73 11.35
CA PHE A 45 13.36 7.71 12.38
C PHE A 45 13.72 6.97 13.68
N THR A 46 14.70 7.51 14.40
CA THR A 46 14.96 7.18 15.80
C THR A 46 14.44 8.30 16.69
N THR A 47 14.31 8.00 17.98
CA THR A 47 13.82 8.95 18.98
C THR A 47 14.77 9.01 20.16
N SER A 48 15.27 10.21 20.47
CA SER A 48 16.28 10.45 21.49
C SER A 48 15.75 10.06 22.88
N PRO A 49 16.43 9.15 23.63
CA PRO A 49 16.00 8.71 24.95
C PRO A 49 15.68 9.87 25.91
N GLY A 50 14.62 9.73 26.70
CA GLY A 50 14.14 10.77 27.63
C GLY A 50 13.24 11.85 27.02
N THR A 51 13.10 11.93 25.69
CA THR A 51 12.19 12.90 25.04
C THR A 51 10.73 12.42 24.99
N ALA A 52 9.80 13.37 24.83
CA ALA A 52 8.38 13.09 24.66
C ALA A 52 8.10 12.17 23.45
N ALA A 53 8.84 12.33 22.36
CA ALA A 53 8.75 11.46 21.18
C ALA A 53 9.15 10.01 21.48
N HIS A 54 10.24 9.81 22.24
CA HIS A 54 10.69 8.47 22.64
C HIS A 54 9.68 7.78 23.57
N MET A 55 9.08 8.54 24.49
CA MET A 55 8.00 8.03 25.35
C MET A 55 6.77 7.64 24.53
N LEU A 56 6.28 8.52 23.65
CA LEU A 56 5.12 8.25 22.80
C LEU A 56 5.31 7.03 21.88
N ARG A 57 6.51 6.87 21.29
CA ARG A 57 6.85 5.77 20.39
C ARG A 57 6.93 4.41 21.10
N ASN A 58 7.58 4.38 22.28
CA ASN A 58 7.98 3.12 22.92
C ASN A 58 7.09 2.72 24.11
N ARG A 59 6.31 3.66 24.68
CA ARG A 59 5.32 3.44 25.74
C ARG A 59 4.11 4.38 25.56
N PRO A 60 3.31 4.23 24.49
CA PRO A 60 2.21 5.14 24.17
C PRO A 60 1.20 5.35 25.32
N ASP A 61 0.89 4.29 26.08
CA ASP A 61 -0.03 4.36 27.24
C ASP A 61 0.54 5.16 28.44
N HIS A 62 1.84 5.48 28.40
CA HIS A 62 2.55 6.34 29.36
C HIS A 62 2.97 7.68 28.71
N SER A 63 2.37 8.06 27.59
CA SER A 63 2.59 9.37 26.97
C SER A 63 2.15 10.49 27.89
N THR A 64 2.94 11.56 27.95
CA THR A 64 2.61 12.78 28.70
C THR A 64 1.64 13.72 27.96
N LEU A 65 1.23 13.37 26.74
CA LEU A 65 0.32 14.19 25.93
C LEU A 65 -1.11 14.17 26.46
N THR A 66 -1.59 15.34 26.86
CA THR A 66 -2.96 15.55 27.35
C THR A 66 -4.00 15.49 26.21
N LEU A 67 -5.27 15.25 26.56
CA LEU A 67 -6.39 15.28 25.61
C LEU A 67 -6.51 16.63 24.88
N ALA A 68 -6.14 17.74 25.53
CA ALA A 68 -6.11 19.06 24.91
C ALA A 68 -5.07 19.12 23.79
N GLN A 69 -3.84 18.67 24.03
CA GLN A 69 -2.77 18.63 23.02
C GLN A 69 -3.13 17.72 21.83
N TRP A 70 -3.77 16.58 22.09
CA TRP A 70 -4.31 15.70 21.04
C TRP A 70 -5.42 16.35 20.21
N THR A 71 -6.26 17.17 20.84
CA THR A 71 -7.35 17.90 20.16
C THR A 71 -6.78 19.04 19.31
N ALA A 72 -5.85 19.81 19.87
CA ALA A 72 -5.16 20.90 19.20
C ALA A 72 -4.37 20.44 17.96
N LEU A 73 -3.56 19.36 18.09
CA LEU A 73 -2.88 18.74 16.95
C LEU A 73 -3.88 18.35 15.84
N ARG A 74 -5.02 17.76 16.21
CA ARG A 74 -6.08 17.38 15.26
C ARG A 74 -6.74 18.59 14.60
N SER A 75 -7.03 19.65 15.36
CA SER A 75 -7.60 20.90 14.84
C SER A 75 -6.70 21.47 13.73
N LEU A 76 -5.40 21.62 14.03
CA LEU A 76 -4.42 22.16 13.08
C LEU A 76 -4.32 21.31 11.79
N ILE A 77 -4.15 19.99 11.90
CA ILE A 77 -3.97 19.13 10.70
C ILE A 77 -5.27 18.88 9.91
N THR A 78 -6.43 19.30 10.42
CA THR A 78 -7.71 19.23 9.69
C THR A 78 -8.19 20.59 9.17
N ARG A 79 -7.39 21.65 9.30
CA ARG A 79 -7.63 22.96 8.65
C ARG A 79 -7.76 22.80 7.13
N PRO A 80 -8.58 23.61 6.43
CA PRO A 80 -8.92 23.40 5.00
C PRO A 80 -7.74 23.34 4.02
N TRP A 81 -6.60 23.96 4.33
CA TRP A 81 -5.39 23.84 3.51
C TRP A 81 -4.94 22.38 3.38
N PHE A 82 -4.98 21.60 4.45
CA PHE A 82 -4.71 20.14 4.48
C PHE A 82 -5.82 19.28 3.83
N THR A 83 -6.62 19.86 2.93
CA THR A 83 -7.53 19.10 2.06
C THR A 83 -7.24 19.31 0.57
N ARG A 84 -6.66 20.45 0.18
CA ARG A 84 -6.54 20.87 -1.23
C ARG A 84 -5.49 20.02 -1.97
N LEU A 85 -5.86 19.41 -3.10
CA LEU A 85 -4.95 18.55 -3.87
C LEU A 85 -3.64 19.24 -4.30
N TRP A 86 -3.74 20.48 -4.77
CA TRP A 86 -2.62 21.21 -5.36
C TRP A 86 -1.53 21.63 -4.36
N VAL A 87 -1.76 21.55 -3.04
CA VAL A 87 -0.74 21.90 -2.02
C VAL A 87 0.47 20.99 -2.04
N ARG A 88 0.35 19.81 -2.67
CA ARG A 88 1.48 18.94 -3.01
C ARG A 88 2.56 19.69 -3.79
N GLN A 89 2.20 20.61 -4.69
CA GLN A 89 3.16 21.46 -5.41
C GLN A 89 3.66 22.64 -4.55
N GLU A 90 2.84 23.14 -3.62
CA GLU A 90 3.20 24.24 -2.71
C GLU A 90 4.39 23.83 -1.81
N VAL A 91 4.41 22.58 -1.29
CA VAL A 91 5.44 22.13 -0.34
C VAL A 91 6.53 21.21 -0.92
N ALA A 92 6.23 20.31 -1.86
CA ALA A 92 7.20 19.35 -2.38
C ALA A 92 8.17 19.93 -3.45
N LEU A 93 8.12 21.25 -3.68
CA LEU A 93 8.94 21.94 -4.67
C LEU A 93 9.72 23.14 -4.09
N ALA A 94 9.38 23.59 -2.90
CA ALA A 94 9.98 24.76 -2.28
C ALA A 94 11.34 24.42 -1.64
N SER A 95 12.27 25.39 -1.63
CA SER A 95 13.54 25.30 -0.90
C SER A 95 13.35 25.36 0.62
N ARG A 96 12.37 26.14 1.09
CA ARG A 96 11.96 26.23 2.50
C ARG A 96 10.45 26.40 2.57
N VAL A 97 9.82 25.77 3.57
CA VAL A 97 8.40 25.89 3.86
C VAL A 97 8.22 26.26 5.33
N VAL A 98 7.44 27.30 5.60
CA VAL A 98 7.06 27.71 6.96
C VAL A 98 5.54 27.65 7.07
N VAL A 99 5.02 26.97 8.08
CA VAL A 99 3.58 26.94 8.41
C VAL A 99 3.27 28.11 9.32
N VAL A 100 2.19 28.84 9.03
CA VAL A 100 1.74 29.99 9.81
C VAL A 100 0.23 29.88 10.05
N CYS A 101 -0.20 30.04 11.30
CA CYS A 101 -1.59 30.03 11.74
C CYS A 101 -1.78 31.19 12.72
N GLY A 102 -2.50 32.23 12.31
CA GLY A 102 -2.56 33.48 13.07
C GLY A 102 -1.17 34.10 13.28
N TYR A 103 -0.82 34.35 14.54
CA TYR A 103 0.50 34.86 14.93
C TYR A 103 1.56 33.76 15.19
N PHE A 104 1.20 32.49 15.06
CA PHE A 104 2.08 31.36 15.38
C PHE A 104 2.67 30.72 14.12
N GLN A 105 3.92 30.27 14.21
CA GLN A 105 4.63 29.63 13.10
C GLN A 105 5.41 28.38 13.54
N ALA A 106 5.61 27.45 12.59
CA ALA A 106 6.48 26.29 12.72
C ALA A 106 7.21 26.03 11.39
N GLU A 107 8.46 25.52 11.45
CA GLU A 107 9.13 25.03 10.24
C GLU A 107 8.47 23.73 9.78
N TRP A 108 8.38 23.52 8.46
CA TRP A 108 7.73 22.34 7.88
C TRP A 108 8.39 21.01 8.28
N GLU A 109 9.69 21.01 8.59
CA GLU A 109 10.42 19.83 9.07
C GLU A 109 9.89 19.32 10.42
N ASP A 110 9.41 20.21 11.30
CA ASP A 110 8.84 19.82 12.58
C ASP A 110 7.46 19.16 12.40
N VAL A 111 6.65 19.69 11.50
CA VAL A 111 5.36 19.08 11.10
C VAL A 111 5.58 17.71 10.44
N GLU A 112 6.64 17.57 9.64
CA GLU A 112 7.07 16.32 9.02
C GLU A 112 7.48 15.27 10.06
N LYS A 113 8.39 15.61 10.98
CA LYS A 113 8.81 14.74 12.10
C LYS A 113 7.62 14.24 12.91
N VAL A 114 6.70 15.14 13.28
CA VAL A 114 5.55 14.79 14.13
C VAL A 114 4.54 13.93 13.39
N ALA A 115 4.21 14.23 12.13
CA ALA A 115 3.30 13.40 11.35
C ALA A 115 3.84 11.97 11.13
N ILE A 116 5.17 11.81 10.97
CA ILE A 116 5.84 10.50 10.85
C ILE A 116 5.81 9.74 12.18
N LEU A 117 6.13 10.42 13.29
CA LEU A 117 6.03 9.85 14.64
C LEU A 117 4.60 9.36 14.94
N LEU A 118 3.58 10.13 14.56
CA LEU A 118 2.16 9.81 14.81
C LEU A 118 1.63 8.67 13.92
N GLU A 119 2.12 8.53 12.68
CA GLU A 119 1.78 7.39 11.82
C GLU A 119 2.27 6.06 12.44
N HIS A 120 3.50 6.06 12.97
CA HIS A 120 4.15 4.85 13.49
C HIS A 120 3.80 4.52 14.96
N SER A 121 3.46 5.50 15.80
CA SER A 121 3.18 5.25 17.23
C SER A 121 1.80 4.65 17.50
N LEU A 122 0.97 4.45 16.47
CA LEU A 122 -0.31 3.71 16.49
C LEU A 122 -1.38 4.15 17.51
N VAL A 123 -1.24 5.30 18.18
CA VAL A 123 -2.22 5.88 19.12
C VAL A 123 -3.45 6.44 18.38
N LYS A 124 -4.26 5.54 17.81
CA LYS A 124 -5.46 5.83 17.00
C LYS A 124 -6.66 6.40 17.78
N VAL A 125 -6.45 6.84 19.03
CA VAL A 125 -7.53 7.20 19.98
C VAL A 125 -8.13 8.57 19.68
N HIS A 126 -7.33 9.56 19.27
CA HIS A 126 -7.77 10.96 19.16
C HIS A 126 -7.76 11.52 17.73
N ILE A 127 -6.80 11.09 16.90
CA ILE A 127 -6.64 11.54 15.52
C ILE A 127 -7.03 10.40 14.57
N ARG A 128 -7.86 10.69 13.54
CA ARG A 128 -8.26 9.68 12.56
C ARG A 128 -7.07 9.34 11.68
N LEU A 129 -6.82 8.05 11.47
CA LEU A 129 -5.73 7.55 10.62
C LEU A 129 -5.66 8.28 9.27
N ARG A 130 -6.81 8.42 8.57
CA ARG A 130 -6.88 9.09 7.25
C ARG A 130 -6.31 10.51 7.23
N ASP A 131 -6.43 11.26 8.34
CA ASP A 131 -6.04 12.67 8.41
C ASP A 131 -4.50 12.76 8.55
N ILE A 132 -3.90 11.91 9.39
CA ILE A 132 -2.43 11.71 9.46
C ILE A 132 -1.90 11.21 8.11
N LEU A 133 -2.59 10.25 7.48
CA LEU A 133 -2.19 9.68 6.19
C LEU A 133 -2.23 10.71 5.05
N PHE A 134 -3.15 11.69 5.07
CA PHE A 134 -3.09 12.82 4.14
C PHE A 134 -1.81 13.62 4.36
N VAL A 135 -1.56 14.10 5.59
CA VAL A 135 -0.41 14.96 5.90
C VAL A 135 0.90 14.25 5.56
N ARG A 136 1.04 12.98 5.94
CA ARG A 136 2.18 12.12 5.59
C ARG A 136 2.47 12.10 4.08
N SER A 137 1.43 12.15 3.25
CA SER A 137 1.59 12.11 1.79
C SER A 137 2.03 13.44 1.16
N LEU A 138 2.19 14.51 1.93
CA LEU A 138 2.79 15.77 1.48
C LEU A 138 4.33 15.78 1.57
N PHE A 139 4.94 14.77 2.22
CA PHE A 139 6.38 14.70 2.46
C PHE A 139 7.12 13.83 1.44
N HIS A 140 8.44 14.05 1.29
CA HIS A 140 9.28 13.38 0.29
C HIS A 140 9.63 11.92 0.66
N PHE A 141 8.72 11.00 0.35
CA PHE A 141 8.90 9.56 0.57
C PHE A 141 9.86 8.92 -0.45
N HIS A 142 11.15 8.92 -0.15
CA HIS A 142 12.17 8.32 -1.02
C HIS A 142 12.08 6.77 -0.99
N GLY A 143 11.92 6.15 -2.16
CA GLY A 143 12.12 4.69 -2.31
C GLY A 143 10.86 3.85 -2.51
N SER A 144 9.70 4.46 -2.74
CA SER A 144 8.61 3.82 -3.48
C SER A 144 8.00 4.85 -4.41
N ASP A 145 8.61 4.97 -5.58
CA ASP A 145 8.09 5.78 -6.69
C ASP A 145 6.91 5.07 -7.39
N GLU A 146 6.13 4.31 -6.60
CA GLU A 146 4.86 3.73 -7.01
C GLU A 146 3.86 4.86 -7.18
N LEU A 147 3.72 5.28 -8.43
CA LEU A 147 2.73 6.23 -8.91
C LEU A 147 1.32 5.92 -8.36
N GLY A 148 0.95 4.64 -8.26
CA GLY A 148 -0.31 4.19 -7.67
C GLY A 148 -0.53 4.66 -6.23
N TYR A 149 0.52 4.71 -5.38
CA TYR A 149 0.42 5.23 -4.01
C TYR A 149 0.17 6.74 -4.00
N ILE A 150 0.90 7.51 -4.83
CA ILE A 150 0.73 8.97 -4.89
C ILE A 150 -0.68 9.33 -5.39
N LEU A 151 -1.20 8.62 -6.40
CA LEU A 151 -2.55 8.81 -6.92
C LEU A 151 -3.62 8.38 -5.92
N HIS A 152 -3.43 7.24 -5.25
CA HIS A 152 -4.32 6.77 -4.18
C HIS A 152 -4.41 7.79 -3.04
N ARG A 153 -3.29 8.34 -2.56
CA ARG A 153 -3.29 9.37 -1.52
C ARG A 153 -3.81 10.73 -2.03
N SER A 154 -3.75 10.96 -3.35
CA SER A 154 -4.38 12.12 -4.00
C SER A 154 -5.90 12.01 -4.08
N SER A 155 -6.47 10.80 -4.15
CA SER A 155 -7.93 10.58 -4.22
C SER A 155 -8.71 11.09 -3.00
N PHE A 156 -8.06 11.20 -1.82
CA PHE A 156 -8.66 11.75 -0.60
C PHE A 156 -8.61 13.29 -0.52
N CYS A 157 -7.98 13.95 -1.50
CA CYS A 157 -7.90 15.40 -1.55
C CYS A 157 -9.21 16.02 -2.10
N GLY A 158 -9.48 17.27 -1.75
CA GLY A 158 -10.42 18.12 -2.47
C GLY A 158 -9.82 18.61 -3.80
N TYR A 159 -10.51 18.30 -4.89
CA TYR A 159 -10.27 18.76 -6.26
C TYR A 159 -11.62 18.96 -6.96
N SER A 160 -11.67 19.81 -7.99
CA SER A 160 -12.89 20.05 -8.78
C SER A 160 -12.94 19.27 -10.10
N ASP A 161 -11.79 18.76 -10.55
CA ASP A 161 -11.65 17.98 -11.77
C ASP A 161 -10.81 16.73 -11.48
N ALA A 162 -11.30 15.55 -11.84
CA ALA A 162 -10.60 14.29 -11.60
C ALA A 162 -9.24 14.21 -12.33
N ARG A 163 -9.08 14.94 -13.45
CA ARG A 163 -7.82 15.00 -14.22
C ARG A 163 -6.68 15.65 -13.42
N ASP A 164 -7.00 16.50 -12.44
CA ASP A 164 -6.01 17.08 -11.53
C ASP A 164 -5.28 16.04 -10.69
N LEU A 165 -5.85 14.84 -10.47
CA LEU A 165 -5.15 13.75 -9.78
C LEU A 165 -3.83 13.37 -10.49
N VAL A 166 -3.81 13.48 -11.82
CA VAL A 166 -2.59 13.35 -12.63
C VAL A 166 -1.83 14.68 -12.65
N TYR A 167 -2.51 15.77 -13.02
CA TYR A 167 -1.84 17.04 -13.33
C TYR A 167 -1.21 17.76 -12.13
N ALA A 168 -1.77 17.62 -10.93
CA ALA A 168 -1.17 18.11 -9.69
C ALA A 168 0.13 17.37 -9.33
N ASN A 169 0.30 16.12 -9.79
CA ASN A 169 1.45 15.27 -9.44
C ASN A 169 2.58 15.25 -10.49
N LEU A 170 2.36 15.74 -11.72
CA LEU A 170 3.37 15.83 -12.79
C LEU A 170 4.73 16.37 -12.31
N SER A 171 4.72 17.40 -11.47
CA SER A 171 5.93 18.04 -10.96
C SER A 171 6.43 17.48 -9.63
N THR A 172 5.67 16.65 -8.91
CA THR A 172 6.08 16.16 -7.58
C THR A 172 6.79 14.81 -7.68
N SER A 173 6.18 13.83 -8.35
CA SER A 173 6.74 12.49 -8.53
C SER A 173 7.98 12.48 -9.43
N SER A 174 8.99 11.69 -9.07
CA SER A 174 10.13 11.35 -9.94
C SER A 174 9.67 10.59 -11.19
N ALA A 175 8.81 9.58 -11.02
CA ALA A 175 8.31 8.74 -12.10
C ALA A 175 7.52 9.54 -13.14
N ILE A 176 6.60 10.40 -12.70
CA ILE A 176 5.77 11.19 -13.63
C ILE A 176 6.59 12.23 -14.39
N LYS A 177 7.68 12.79 -13.83
CA LYS A 177 8.55 13.75 -14.54
C LYS A 177 9.18 13.20 -15.82
N VAL A 178 9.26 11.87 -15.97
CA VAL A 178 9.78 11.19 -17.18
C VAL A 178 8.67 10.75 -18.12
N LEU A 179 7.40 10.89 -17.72
CA LEU A 179 6.24 10.73 -18.59
C LEU A 179 5.87 12.11 -19.13
N HIS A 180 5.94 12.28 -20.45
CA HIS A 180 5.76 13.57 -21.11
C HIS A 180 4.27 13.91 -21.30
N ILE A 181 3.53 13.90 -20.18
CA ILE A 181 2.08 14.11 -20.11
C ILE A 181 1.80 15.60 -19.89
N GLU A 182 1.15 16.22 -20.87
CA GLU A 182 0.74 17.63 -20.79
C GLU A 182 -0.70 17.79 -20.29
N PRO A 183 -1.02 18.81 -19.46
CA PRO A 183 -2.38 19.08 -19.01
C PRO A 183 -3.34 19.40 -20.17
N ASN A 184 -4.33 18.54 -20.40
CA ASN A 184 -5.31 18.68 -21.48
C ASN A 184 -6.74 18.48 -20.97
N TYR A 185 -7.40 19.60 -20.65
CA TYR A 185 -8.78 19.61 -20.16
C TYR A 185 -9.84 19.47 -21.28
N ASN A 186 -9.44 19.22 -22.53
CA ASN A 186 -10.35 18.96 -23.66
C ASN A 186 -10.64 17.46 -23.89
N VAL A 187 -9.97 16.56 -23.18
CA VAL A 187 -10.18 15.10 -23.27
C VAL A 187 -10.81 14.51 -22.00
N SER A 188 -11.52 13.39 -22.12
CA SER A 188 -12.20 12.73 -20.99
C SER A 188 -11.22 12.25 -19.91
N VAL A 189 -11.72 12.10 -18.67
CA VAL A 189 -10.94 11.54 -17.54
C VAL A 189 -10.33 10.18 -17.90
N ALA A 190 -11.14 9.29 -18.51
CA ALA A 190 -10.70 7.98 -18.96
C ALA A 190 -9.51 8.07 -19.94
N ALA A 191 -9.51 9.03 -20.86
CA ALA A 191 -8.42 9.23 -21.83
C ALA A 191 -7.12 9.71 -21.15
N VAL A 192 -7.20 10.62 -20.18
CA VAL A 192 -6.03 11.10 -19.41
C VAL A 192 -5.42 9.98 -18.58
N TYR A 193 -6.26 9.19 -17.89
CA TYR A 193 -5.78 8.06 -17.10
C TYR A 193 -5.21 6.96 -18.01
N ARG A 194 -5.85 6.66 -19.15
CA ARG A 194 -5.33 5.69 -20.12
C ARG A 194 -3.97 6.10 -20.65
N ASP A 195 -3.79 7.35 -21.07
CA ASP A 195 -2.49 7.87 -21.50
C ASP A 195 -1.42 7.71 -20.41
N LEU A 196 -1.75 8.04 -19.15
CA LEU A 196 -0.87 7.80 -18.00
C LEU A 196 -0.47 6.32 -17.85
N ILE A 197 -1.42 5.38 -17.96
CA ILE A 197 -1.10 3.94 -17.89
C ILE A 197 -0.20 3.54 -19.06
N LEU A 198 -0.54 3.91 -20.30
CA LEU A 198 0.21 3.54 -21.48
C LEU A 198 1.64 4.08 -21.42
N GLN A 199 1.84 5.35 -21.08
CA GLN A 199 3.17 5.95 -20.95
C GLN A 199 3.97 5.33 -19.80
N TYR A 200 3.38 5.16 -18.60
CA TYR A 200 4.04 4.52 -17.46
C TYR A 200 4.54 3.11 -17.81
N VAL A 201 3.64 2.30 -18.40
CA VAL A 201 3.93 0.90 -18.69
C VAL A 201 4.97 0.75 -19.82
N GLN A 202 4.94 1.62 -20.85
CA GLN A 202 5.98 1.64 -21.89
C GLN A 202 7.33 2.17 -21.38
N HIS A 203 7.34 3.12 -20.44
CA HIS A 203 8.59 3.68 -19.93
C HIS A 203 9.28 2.75 -18.92
N PHE A 204 8.53 2.22 -17.95
CA PHE A 204 9.11 1.47 -16.83
C PHE A 204 9.16 -0.04 -17.03
N GLY A 205 8.36 -0.62 -17.96
CA GLY A 205 8.20 -2.07 -18.11
C GLY A 205 7.63 -2.74 -16.85
N ASN A 206 6.81 -1.98 -16.12
CA ASN A 206 6.25 -2.30 -14.81
C ASN A 206 4.72 -2.15 -14.87
N LEU A 207 4.00 -3.05 -14.20
CA LEU A 207 2.55 -3.16 -14.24
C LEU A 207 1.90 -2.88 -12.87
N ASP A 208 2.64 -2.39 -11.88
CA ASP A 208 2.12 -2.20 -10.51
C ASP A 208 1.03 -1.13 -10.43
N ILE A 209 1.01 -0.19 -11.37
CA ILE A 209 -0.10 0.77 -11.54
C ILE A 209 -1.45 0.07 -11.82
N LEU A 210 -1.44 -1.15 -12.37
CA LEU A 210 -2.64 -1.97 -12.57
C LEU A 210 -3.17 -2.55 -11.25
N ARG A 211 -2.43 -2.50 -10.14
CA ARG A 211 -2.95 -2.81 -8.78
C ARG A 211 -4.06 -1.83 -8.36
N SER A 212 -4.14 -0.67 -9.00
CA SER A 212 -5.24 0.29 -8.80
C SER A 212 -6.53 -0.11 -9.54
N CYS A 213 -6.52 -1.13 -10.41
CA CYS A 213 -7.70 -1.56 -11.17
C CYS A 213 -8.69 -2.34 -10.30
N ASP A 214 -9.98 -2.09 -10.51
CA ASP A 214 -11.09 -2.72 -9.78
C ASP A 214 -12.36 -2.70 -10.63
N SER A 215 -12.68 -3.83 -11.25
CA SER A 215 -13.85 -3.98 -12.13
C SER A 215 -15.20 -3.77 -11.44
N GLN A 216 -15.27 -3.82 -10.10
CA GLN A 216 -16.51 -3.58 -9.37
C GLN A 216 -16.91 -2.09 -9.39
N ASN A 217 -15.91 -1.21 -9.40
CA ASN A 217 -16.10 0.24 -9.18
C ASN A 217 -15.63 1.13 -10.36
N SER A 218 -15.00 0.57 -11.39
CA SER A 218 -14.60 1.33 -12.59
C SER A 218 -15.80 1.72 -13.47
N PRO A 219 -15.87 2.96 -13.99
CA PRO A 219 -16.91 3.39 -14.95
C PRO A 219 -16.91 2.59 -16.26
N ARG A 220 -18.08 2.50 -16.92
CA ARG A 220 -18.28 1.68 -18.14
C ARG A 220 -17.55 2.17 -19.39
N ASP A 221 -17.13 3.42 -19.41
CA ASP A 221 -16.39 4.06 -20.50
C ASP A 221 -14.87 3.83 -20.40
N PHE A 222 -14.37 3.31 -19.29
CA PHE A 222 -12.97 3.01 -19.05
C PHE A 222 -12.64 1.60 -19.58
N GLU A 223 -11.49 1.44 -20.25
CA GLU A 223 -10.95 0.12 -20.55
C GLU A 223 -10.51 -0.58 -19.24
N SER A 224 -10.69 -1.90 -19.12
CA SER A 224 -10.51 -2.61 -17.82
C SER A 224 -9.11 -2.52 -17.17
N PHE A 225 -8.08 -2.16 -17.94
CA PHE A 225 -6.72 -1.92 -17.44
C PHE A 225 -6.47 -0.45 -17.05
N VAL A 226 -7.47 0.43 -17.21
CA VAL A 226 -7.43 1.85 -16.83
C VAL A 226 -8.17 1.98 -15.49
N PRO A 227 -7.45 2.19 -14.38
CA PRO A 227 -8.08 2.34 -13.07
C PRO A 227 -8.75 3.71 -12.95
N ASP A 228 -9.95 3.77 -12.39
CA ASP A 228 -10.45 5.03 -11.85
C ASP A 228 -9.69 5.36 -10.55
N PHE A 229 -8.86 6.42 -10.60
CA PHE A 229 -8.13 6.99 -9.48
C PHE A 229 -8.97 7.94 -8.61
N ALA A 230 -10.13 8.40 -9.07
CA ALA A 230 -11.02 9.27 -8.28
C ALA A 230 -11.79 8.49 -7.21
N VAL A 231 -12.12 7.22 -7.49
CA VAL A 231 -12.67 6.31 -6.49
C VAL A 231 -11.59 5.95 -5.47
N ALA A 232 -11.64 6.57 -4.30
CA ALA A 232 -10.74 6.31 -3.18
C ALA A 232 -10.90 4.87 -2.65
N LYS A 233 -10.03 3.98 -3.11
CA LYS A 233 -10.07 2.55 -2.76
C LYS A 233 -9.57 2.34 -1.33
N SER A 234 -9.89 1.20 -0.73
CA SER A 234 -9.11 0.74 0.43
C SER A 234 -7.64 0.65 -0.03
N GLU A 235 -6.69 1.00 0.83
CA GLU A 235 -5.30 0.58 0.59
C GLU A 235 -5.33 -0.94 0.42
N SER A 236 -5.03 -1.42 -0.79
CA SER A 236 -4.95 -2.84 -1.08
C SER A 236 -3.61 -3.33 -0.54
N ARG A 237 -3.57 -3.49 0.79
CA ARG A 237 -2.42 -3.94 1.58
C ARG A 237 -2.17 -5.44 1.37
N LEU A 238 -2.00 -5.82 0.11
CA LEU A 238 -1.27 -7.00 -0.31
C LEU A 238 0.18 -6.75 0.12
N VAL A 239 0.52 -7.11 1.36
CA VAL A 239 1.81 -6.73 1.99
C VAL A 239 2.99 -7.46 1.36
N ASN A 240 2.72 -8.59 0.69
CA ASN A 240 3.70 -9.43 0.02
C ASN A 240 3.69 -9.11 -1.48
N GLU A 241 4.81 -8.57 -1.98
CA GLU A 241 4.84 -7.78 -3.22
C GLU A 241 6.09 -8.15 -4.04
N TYR A 242 6.10 -9.32 -4.68
CA TYR A 242 7.19 -9.73 -5.58
C TYR A 242 6.84 -10.90 -6.55
N ALA A 243 5.57 -11.15 -6.85
CA ALA A 243 5.14 -12.28 -7.68
C ALA A 243 5.79 -12.30 -9.10
N HIS A 244 6.17 -11.13 -9.64
CA HIS A 244 6.94 -11.04 -10.88
C HIS A 244 8.39 -11.55 -10.78
N GLY A 245 8.91 -11.97 -9.61
CA GLY A 245 10.26 -12.54 -9.46
C GLY A 245 11.38 -11.65 -10.05
N GLY A 246 11.31 -10.34 -9.81
CA GLY A 246 12.22 -9.33 -10.38
C GLY A 246 12.07 -9.04 -11.89
N THR A 247 11.18 -9.72 -12.63
CA THR A 247 11.01 -9.51 -14.07
C THR A 247 10.37 -8.17 -14.42
N ARG A 248 10.72 -7.63 -15.60
CA ARG A 248 10.06 -6.50 -16.26
C ARG A 248 9.59 -6.93 -17.65
N HIS A 249 8.52 -6.32 -18.14
CA HIS A 249 8.00 -6.61 -19.48
C HIS A 249 7.33 -5.38 -20.10
N LEU A 250 7.64 -5.12 -21.36
CA LEU A 250 6.97 -4.12 -22.19
C LEU A 250 5.83 -4.83 -22.93
N PRO A 251 4.55 -4.58 -22.59
CA PRO A 251 3.43 -5.11 -23.36
C PRO A 251 3.33 -4.42 -24.72
N ALA A 252 2.84 -5.12 -25.73
CA ALA A 252 2.47 -4.51 -26.99
C ALA A 252 1.13 -3.78 -26.84
N ILE A 253 1.08 -2.49 -27.15
CA ILE A 253 -0.16 -1.73 -27.23
C ILE A 253 -0.86 -2.08 -28.55
N VAL A 254 -2.14 -2.46 -28.48
CA VAL A 254 -2.95 -2.80 -29.67
C VAL A 254 -4.29 -2.05 -29.64
N GLU A 255 -5.05 -2.16 -30.72
CA GLU A 255 -6.34 -1.48 -30.92
C GLU A 255 -6.31 0.03 -30.60
N GLY A 256 -5.30 0.75 -31.13
CA GLY A 256 -5.19 2.21 -30.97
C GLY A 256 -5.03 2.68 -29.51
N GLY A 257 -4.51 1.84 -28.62
CA GLY A 257 -4.37 2.15 -27.20
C GLY A 257 -5.45 1.53 -26.31
N ARG A 258 -6.45 0.84 -26.87
CA ARG A 258 -7.58 0.28 -26.11
C ARG A 258 -7.35 -1.13 -25.56
N MET A 259 -6.21 -1.75 -25.86
CA MET A 259 -5.83 -3.07 -25.35
C MET A 259 -4.32 -3.20 -25.12
N LEU A 260 -3.95 -3.99 -24.09
CA LEU A 260 -2.57 -4.40 -23.81
C LEU A 260 -2.39 -5.89 -24.11
N LYS A 261 -1.42 -6.23 -24.96
CA LYS A 261 -1.06 -7.61 -25.31
C LYS A 261 0.27 -7.98 -24.64
N LEU A 262 0.22 -8.98 -23.76
CA LEU A 262 1.33 -9.40 -22.90
C LEU A 262 1.34 -10.91 -22.70
N LYS A 263 2.47 -11.47 -22.26
CA LYS A 263 2.56 -12.87 -21.82
C LYS A 263 2.41 -12.93 -20.30
N GLY A 264 1.50 -13.76 -19.78
CA GLY A 264 1.38 -14.07 -18.36
C GLY A 264 1.61 -15.57 -18.10
N ARG A 265 1.99 -15.94 -16.88
CA ARG A 265 1.97 -17.35 -16.44
C ARG A 265 0.59 -17.64 -15.84
N TYR A 266 -0.13 -18.60 -16.42
CA TYR A 266 -1.38 -19.10 -15.87
C TYR A 266 -1.11 -19.79 -14.52
N ILE A 267 -1.90 -19.46 -13.51
CA ILE A 267 -1.84 -20.07 -12.17
C ILE A 267 -3.01 -21.04 -11.99
N GLY A 268 -4.22 -20.61 -12.31
CA GLY A 268 -5.43 -21.41 -12.14
C GLY A 268 -6.69 -20.73 -12.63
N LYS A 269 -7.83 -21.40 -12.41
CA LYS A 269 -9.17 -20.91 -12.73
C LYS A 269 -10.02 -21.01 -11.45
N VAL A 270 -10.79 -19.97 -11.18
CA VAL A 270 -11.63 -19.86 -9.98
C VAL A 270 -12.73 -20.91 -10.04
N SER A 271 -12.65 -21.92 -9.17
CA SER A 271 -13.67 -22.94 -8.96
C SER A 271 -14.83 -22.40 -8.12
N TYR A 272 -14.51 -21.73 -7.02
CA TYR A 272 -15.45 -21.25 -6.01
C TYR A 272 -15.20 -19.79 -5.62
N VAL A 273 -16.27 -19.10 -5.21
CA VAL A 273 -16.24 -17.77 -4.60
C VAL A 273 -17.17 -17.78 -3.40
N SER A 274 -16.65 -17.47 -2.21
CA SER A 274 -17.45 -17.42 -0.98
C SER A 274 -18.41 -16.23 -0.98
N ARG A 275 -19.64 -16.45 -0.50
CA ARG A 275 -20.65 -15.39 -0.39
C ARG A 275 -20.55 -14.68 0.96
N PHE A 276 -19.82 -13.57 1.04
CA PHE A 276 -20.17 -12.28 1.70
C PHE A 276 -18.93 -11.37 1.94
N GLN A 277 -19.13 -10.23 2.62
CA GLN A 277 -18.29 -9.02 2.60
C GLN A 277 -17.09 -8.99 3.57
N ARG A 278 -16.29 -7.91 3.47
CA ARG A 278 -15.13 -7.55 4.30
C ARG A 278 -15.34 -7.90 5.81
N PRO A 279 -14.45 -8.69 6.45
CA PRO A 279 -14.57 -9.04 7.87
C PRO A 279 -14.36 -7.88 8.86
N LEU A 280 -13.98 -6.69 8.38
CA LEU A 280 -13.52 -5.57 9.21
C LEU A 280 -14.25 -4.28 8.85
N SER A 281 -15.25 -3.91 9.65
CA SER A 281 -15.77 -2.54 9.69
C SER A 281 -14.85 -1.66 10.54
N THR A 282 -14.63 -0.41 10.14
CA THR A 282 -13.64 0.49 10.77
C THR A 282 -14.15 1.15 12.07
N GLY A 283 -14.93 0.42 12.87
CA GLY A 283 -15.51 0.89 14.13
C GLY A 283 -14.86 0.22 15.34
N TYR A 284 -14.15 1.00 16.16
CA TYR A 284 -13.76 0.60 17.51
C TYR A 284 -15.00 0.34 18.38
N ALA A 285 -14.84 -0.50 19.40
CA ALA A 285 -15.91 -1.12 20.19
C ALA A 285 -16.88 -1.99 19.36
N ASP A 286 -16.69 -3.30 19.40
CA ASP A 286 -17.54 -4.17 20.23
C ASP A 286 -16.83 -5.52 20.47
N ARG A 287 -17.22 -6.30 21.47
CA ARG A 287 -16.60 -7.61 21.78
C ARG A 287 -17.07 -8.74 20.87
N ASP A 288 -18.30 -8.68 20.37
CA ASP A 288 -18.91 -9.74 19.55
C ASP A 288 -18.20 -9.91 18.20
N LYS A 289 -17.48 -8.89 17.73
CA LYS A 289 -16.75 -8.89 16.43
C LYS A 289 -15.70 -10.00 16.33
N ASN A 290 -15.17 -10.49 17.46
CA ASN A 290 -14.26 -11.64 17.47
C ASN A 290 -14.97 -12.93 17.03
N ILE A 291 -16.25 -13.12 17.38
CA ILE A 291 -17.05 -14.26 16.93
C ILE A 291 -17.32 -14.14 15.43
N ASP A 292 -17.69 -12.96 14.93
CA ASP A 292 -17.89 -12.75 13.49
C ASP A 292 -16.62 -13.03 12.66
N ILE A 293 -15.45 -12.63 13.14
CA ILE A 293 -14.15 -12.90 12.49
C ILE A 293 -13.85 -14.41 12.52
N VAL A 294 -13.98 -15.08 13.68
CA VAL A 294 -13.79 -16.54 13.81
C VAL A 294 -14.75 -17.33 12.91
N MET A 295 -16.03 -16.95 12.89
CA MET A 295 -17.06 -17.56 12.05
C MET A 295 -16.85 -17.25 10.56
N THR A 296 -16.16 -16.17 10.21
CA THR A 296 -15.75 -15.88 8.83
C THR A 296 -14.55 -16.74 8.43
N TYR A 297 -13.57 -16.93 9.30
CA TYR A 297 -12.43 -17.81 9.03
C TYR A 297 -12.87 -19.27 8.86
N ARG A 298 -13.76 -19.78 9.72
CA ARG A 298 -14.41 -21.10 9.52
C ARG A 298 -15.20 -21.23 8.22
N ARG A 299 -15.66 -20.13 7.60
CA ARG A 299 -16.36 -20.16 6.29
C ARG A 299 -15.42 -20.11 5.09
N TRP A 300 -14.13 -19.87 5.31
CA TRP A 300 -13.09 -19.94 4.28
C TRP A 300 -12.29 -21.25 4.36
N GLU A 301 -12.58 -22.09 5.36
CA GLU A 301 -11.87 -23.33 5.69
C GLU A 301 -12.01 -24.42 4.59
N PRO A 302 -10.87 -24.93 4.07
CA PRO A 302 -10.85 -26.09 3.19
C PRO A 302 -11.30 -27.42 3.84
N GLU A 303 -11.81 -28.39 3.07
CA GLU A 303 -12.23 -29.72 3.61
C GLU A 303 -11.04 -30.50 4.17
N ASP A 304 -9.93 -30.34 3.47
CA ASP A 304 -8.67 -31.06 3.56
C ASP A 304 -7.60 -30.23 4.30
N LEU A 305 -8.00 -29.13 4.97
CA LEU A 305 -7.10 -28.15 5.59
C LEU A 305 -5.98 -28.79 6.45
N PHE A 306 -6.31 -29.86 7.17
CA PHE A 306 -5.42 -30.54 8.13
C PHE A 306 -4.69 -31.76 7.55
N THR A 307 -5.06 -32.21 6.35
CA THR A 307 -4.62 -33.48 5.76
C THR A 307 -3.93 -33.32 4.40
N ALA A 308 -4.24 -32.25 3.66
CA ALA A 308 -3.63 -31.95 2.37
C ALA A 308 -2.25 -31.31 2.48
N THR A 309 -1.41 -31.68 1.53
CA THR A 309 -0.19 -30.94 1.20
C THR A 309 -0.55 -29.75 0.33
N TYR A 310 0.03 -28.58 0.60
CA TYR A 310 -0.18 -27.42 -0.26
C TYR A 310 0.61 -27.60 -1.57
N PRO A 311 0.09 -27.19 -2.76
CA PRO A 311 0.74 -27.53 -4.03
C PRO A 311 2.14 -26.95 -4.26
N THR A 312 2.58 -25.99 -3.43
CA THR A 312 3.96 -25.44 -3.44
C THR A 312 4.83 -25.96 -2.30
N GLY A 313 4.37 -26.96 -1.54
CA GLY A 313 5.01 -27.50 -0.33
C GLY A 313 4.39 -27.00 0.97
N GLY A 314 4.59 -27.75 2.07
CA GLY A 314 3.95 -27.50 3.37
C GLY A 314 2.54 -28.11 3.50
N THR A 315 1.84 -27.83 4.59
CA THR A 315 0.43 -28.23 4.75
C THR A 315 -0.51 -27.13 4.26
N LEU A 316 -1.73 -27.50 3.87
CA LEU A 316 -2.78 -26.54 3.53
C LEU A 316 -3.12 -25.62 4.73
N LEU A 317 -3.00 -26.12 5.97
CA LEU A 317 -3.15 -25.36 7.21
C LEU A 317 -2.18 -24.19 7.30
N ASP A 318 -0.89 -24.43 7.07
CA ASP A 318 0.14 -23.39 7.12
C ASP A 318 -0.13 -22.30 6.07
N ALA A 319 -0.56 -22.71 4.87
CA ALA A 319 -0.89 -21.80 3.78
C ALA A 319 -2.17 -20.99 4.03
N PHE A 320 -3.17 -21.57 4.70
CA PHE A 320 -4.39 -20.88 5.10
C PHE A 320 -4.13 -19.83 6.18
N ILE A 321 -3.32 -20.17 7.20
CA ILE A 321 -2.90 -19.20 8.23
C ILE A 321 -2.08 -18.07 7.59
N ALA A 322 -1.24 -18.39 6.59
CA ALA A 322 -0.51 -17.37 5.83
C ALA A 322 -1.44 -16.44 5.04
N LEU A 323 -2.50 -16.96 4.41
CA LEU A 323 -3.54 -16.12 3.79
C LEU A 323 -4.19 -15.17 4.81
N LEU A 324 -4.59 -15.67 5.98
CA LEU A 324 -5.24 -14.86 7.02
C LEU A 324 -4.29 -13.80 7.62
N ALA A 325 -3.00 -14.10 7.72
CA ALA A 325 -1.96 -13.16 8.14
C ALA A 325 -1.48 -12.22 7.01
N GLY A 326 -1.91 -12.42 5.76
CA GLY A 326 -1.29 -11.79 4.59
C GLY A 326 0.22 -12.05 4.51
N GLY A 327 0.67 -13.20 5.00
CA GLY A 327 2.07 -13.64 5.19
C GLY A 327 2.94 -12.73 6.06
N ALA A 328 2.35 -11.84 6.87
CA ALA A 328 3.07 -10.84 7.67
C ALA A 328 3.72 -11.43 8.95
N TYR A 329 4.69 -12.33 8.77
CA TYR A 329 5.33 -13.12 9.83
C TYR A 329 6.64 -12.52 10.37
N LYS A 330 6.97 -12.85 11.63
CA LYS A 330 8.21 -12.44 12.31
C LYS A 330 9.47 -12.93 11.59
N GLU A 331 9.43 -14.12 11.02
CA GLU A 331 10.51 -14.73 10.22
C GLU A 331 10.76 -13.98 8.90
N VAL A 332 9.76 -13.23 8.42
CA VAL A 332 9.80 -12.50 7.14
C VAL A 332 10.16 -11.01 7.35
N TYR A 333 9.70 -10.42 8.47
CA TYR A 333 9.80 -8.99 8.77
C TYR A 333 10.76 -8.63 9.92
N GLY A 334 11.25 -9.60 10.71
CA GLY A 334 12.19 -9.41 11.83
C GLY A 334 11.68 -8.62 13.05
N GLY A 335 10.55 -7.93 12.93
CA GLY A 335 10.02 -7.02 13.96
C GLY A 335 9.37 -7.73 15.15
N ALA A 336 9.65 -7.22 16.36
CA ALA A 336 9.18 -7.78 17.63
C ALA A 336 7.65 -7.76 17.85
N HIS A 337 6.88 -7.12 16.95
CA HIS A 337 5.41 -7.01 17.03
C HIS A 337 4.66 -8.00 16.13
N HIS A 338 5.38 -8.81 15.33
CA HIS A 338 4.78 -9.88 14.53
C HIS A 338 4.88 -11.22 15.26
N PRO A 339 3.86 -12.10 15.16
CA PRO A 339 3.98 -13.49 15.58
C PRO A 339 4.87 -14.27 14.61
N THR A 340 5.53 -15.32 15.11
CA THR A 340 6.07 -16.40 14.29
C THR A 340 4.95 -17.16 13.57
N ARG A 341 5.32 -17.97 12.57
CA ARG A 341 4.39 -18.89 11.91
C ARG A 341 3.73 -19.84 12.91
N GLU A 342 4.50 -20.35 13.88
CA GLU A 342 3.97 -21.28 14.89
C GLU A 342 3.08 -20.59 15.93
N GLU A 343 3.47 -19.42 16.45
CA GLU A 343 2.61 -18.61 17.36
C GLU A 343 1.27 -18.24 16.68
N ALA A 344 1.29 -17.90 15.38
CA ALA A 344 0.09 -17.62 14.61
C ALA A 344 -0.79 -18.88 14.42
N LYS A 345 -0.18 -20.05 14.27
CA LYS A 345 -0.84 -21.35 14.12
C LYS A 345 -1.45 -21.84 15.41
N GLU A 346 -0.72 -21.81 16.53
CA GLU A 346 -1.25 -22.09 17.86
C GLU A 346 -2.43 -21.17 18.20
N ALA A 347 -2.30 -19.86 17.93
CA ALA A 347 -3.38 -18.90 18.13
C ALA A 347 -4.60 -19.18 17.24
N PHE A 348 -4.40 -19.51 15.95
CA PHE A 348 -5.49 -19.91 15.06
C PHE A 348 -6.22 -21.16 15.58
N LEU A 349 -5.49 -22.21 15.93
CA LEU A 349 -6.08 -23.47 16.42
C LEU A 349 -6.83 -23.28 17.74
N ALA A 350 -6.26 -22.52 18.69
CA ALA A 350 -6.88 -22.27 19.98
C ALA A 350 -8.13 -21.36 19.91
N VAL A 351 -8.11 -20.34 19.05
CA VAL A 351 -9.19 -19.33 18.97
C VAL A 351 -10.28 -19.73 17.97
N VAL A 352 -9.92 -20.33 16.82
CA VAL A 352 -10.86 -20.66 15.75
C VAL A 352 -11.39 -22.09 15.89
N TRP A 353 -10.58 -23.06 16.32
CA TRP A 353 -10.85 -24.48 16.07
C TRP A 353 -11.32 -25.31 17.28
N SER A 354 -11.85 -24.64 18.31
CA SER A 354 -12.52 -25.25 19.47
C SER A 354 -13.89 -25.93 19.17
N GLY A 355 -14.11 -26.39 17.93
CA GLY A 355 -15.12 -27.40 17.56
C GLY A 355 -16.04 -27.07 16.37
N GLY A 356 -15.99 -27.87 15.30
CA GLY A 356 -17.01 -27.98 14.23
C GLY A 356 -16.58 -27.50 12.83
N ASN A 357 -16.68 -28.38 11.82
CA ASN A 357 -16.03 -28.29 10.49
C ASN A 357 -16.99 -27.93 9.33
N VAL A 358 -16.50 -27.21 8.30
CA VAL A 358 -16.98 -27.12 6.87
C VAL A 358 -16.12 -26.08 6.09
N ASN A 359 -15.73 -26.13 4.80
CA ASN A 359 -15.41 -27.21 3.82
C ASN A 359 -15.24 -26.58 2.38
N MET A 360 -14.09 -26.75 1.69
CA MET A 360 -13.94 -26.90 0.20
C MET A 360 -12.49 -27.23 -0.27
N GLU A 361 -12.25 -27.63 -1.53
CA GLU A 361 -10.88 -27.92 -2.05
C GLU A 361 -10.23 -26.72 -2.79
N GLY A 362 -8.90 -26.56 -2.67
CA GLY A 362 -8.05 -25.83 -3.64
C GLY A 362 -7.09 -24.76 -3.11
N HIS A 363 -6.37 -24.08 -4.03
CA HIS A 363 -5.51 -22.93 -3.71
C HIS A 363 -6.35 -21.76 -3.14
N VAL A 364 -6.11 -21.39 -1.88
CA VAL A 364 -6.81 -20.29 -1.21
C VAL A 364 -6.14 -18.93 -1.50
N GLY A 365 -6.94 -17.87 -1.66
CA GLY A 365 -6.47 -16.53 -2.03
C GLY A 365 -7.49 -15.42 -1.71
N ALA A 366 -7.07 -14.15 -1.75
CA ALA A 366 -7.89 -12.98 -1.41
C ALA A 366 -7.86 -11.89 -2.51
N THR A 367 -8.98 -11.20 -2.74
CA THR A 367 -9.24 -10.48 -4.00
C THR A 367 -10.34 -9.41 -3.88
N PRO A 368 -10.42 -8.40 -4.77
CA PRO A 368 -11.57 -7.48 -4.90
C PRO A 368 -12.92 -8.17 -5.15
N GLY A 369 -14.00 -7.43 -4.85
CA GLY A 369 -15.33 -7.99 -4.59
C GLY A 369 -16.18 -8.41 -5.79
N ASP A 370 -15.66 -8.33 -7.03
CA ASP A 370 -16.36 -8.79 -8.25
C ASP A 370 -15.78 -10.08 -8.84
N ILE A 371 -14.93 -10.84 -8.13
CA ILE A 371 -14.46 -12.15 -8.62
C ILE A 371 -15.62 -13.14 -8.80
N ARG A 372 -15.54 -14.02 -9.82
CA ARG A 372 -16.59 -14.99 -10.16
C ARG A 372 -15.97 -16.35 -10.49
N THR A 373 -16.69 -17.44 -10.16
CA THR A 373 -16.38 -18.78 -10.69
C THR A 373 -16.27 -18.72 -12.20
N GLY A 374 -15.15 -19.20 -12.73
CA GLY A 374 -14.82 -19.13 -14.16
C GLY A 374 -13.75 -18.09 -14.54
N ASP A 375 -13.48 -17.09 -13.70
CA ASP A 375 -12.35 -16.18 -13.89
C ASP A 375 -11.01 -16.93 -13.82
N VAL A 376 -9.98 -16.40 -14.47
CA VAL A 376 -8.62 -16.96 -14.53
C VAL A 376 -7.68 -16.13 -13.65
N ILE A 377 -6.69 -16.76 -13.04
CA ILE A 377 -5.65 -16.04 -12.28
C ILE A 377 -4.30 -16.24 -12.96
N SER A 378 -3.56 -15.14 -13.15
CA SER A 378 -2.26 -15.14 -13.82
C SER A 378 -1.27 -14.19 -13.14
N VAL A 379 0.00 -14.62 -13.09
CA VAL A 379 1.12 -13.73 -12.75
C VAL A 379 1.63 -13.07 -14.03
N LEU A 380 1.60 -11.74 -14.02
CA LEU A 380 2.01 -10.92 -15.16
C LEU A 380 3.43 -10.38 -14.91
N PRO A 381 4.42 -10.67 -15.78
CA PRO A 381 5.77 -10.13 -15.68
C PRO A 381 5.77 -8.59 -15.58
N GLY A 382 6.52 -8.06 -14.62
CA GLY A 382 6.46 -6.64 -14.25
C GLY A 382 5.37 -6.24 -13.25
N GLY A 383 4.47 -7.15 -12.83
CA GLY A 383 3.46 -6.90 -11.79
C GLY A 383 3.74 -7.65 -10.47
N SER A 384 3.90 -6.92 -9.36
CA SER A 384 4.33 -7.45 -8.05
C SER A 384 3.35 -8.39 -7.37
N VAL A 385 2.12 -8.52 -7.89
CA VAL A 385 1.06 -9.40 -7.39
C VAL A 385 0.38 -10.14 -8.55
N PRO A 386 -0.22 -11.32 -8.32
CA PRO A 386 -1.09 -11.97 -9.29
C PRO A 386 -2.32 -11.11 -9.63
N PHE A 387 -2.88 -11.31 -10.83
CA PHE A 387 -4.07 -10.60 -11.31
C PHE A 387 -5.18 -11.57 -11.73
N VAL A 388 -6.42 -11.17 -11.45
CA VAL A 388 -7.64 -11.87 -11.86
C VAL A 388 -8.09 -11.34 -13.22
N LEU A 389 -8.33 -12.26 -14.15
CA LEU A 389 -8.61 -12.02 -15.56
C LEU A 389 -9.90 -12.75 -15.96
N ARG A 390 -10.90 -11.98 -16.43
CA ARG A 390 -12.19 -12.51 -16.88
C ARG A 390 -12.18 -12.72 -18.40
N PRO A 391 -12.45 -13.94 -18.92
CA PRO A 391 -12.57 -14.15 -20.35
C PRO A 391 -13.62 -13.22 -21.00
N ALA A 392 -13.30 -12.62 -22.15
CA ALA A 392 -14.25 -11.79 -22.87
C ALA A 392 -15.40 -12.62 -23.46
N LEU A 393 -16.65 -12.19 -23.23
CA LEU A 393 -17.87 -12.98 -23.52
C LEU A 393 -18.08 -13.39 -24.99
N GLN A 394 -17.40 -12.76 -25.96
CA GLN A 394 -17.64 -13.01 -27.38
C GLN A 394 -16.74 -14.06 -28.00
N ASP A 395 -15.57 -14.39 -27.42
CA ASP A 395 -14.72 -15.46 -27.96
C ASP A 395 -13.72 -16.00 -26.93
N ALA A 396 -13.97 -17.23 -26.45
CA ALA A 396 -13.10 -17.94 -25.52
C ALA A 396 -11.79 -18.46 -26.14
N GLN A 397 -11.63 -18.41 -27.47
CA GLN A 397 -10.39 -18.76 -28.19
C GLN A 397 -9.55 -17.53 -28.55
N SER A 398 -10.10 -16.32 -28.49
CA SER A 398 -9.40 -15.06 -28.83
C SER A 398 -8.20 -14.72 -27.94
N GLY A 399 -8.10 -15.31 -26.74
CA GLY A 399 -7.12 -14.93 -25.73
C GLY A 399 -7.35 -13.53 -25.13
N CYS A 400 -8.53 -12.95 -25.31
CA CYS A 400 -8.88 -11.62 -24.79
C CYS A 400 -9.55 -11.72 -23.40
N TYR A 401 -9.08 -10.88 -22.47
CA TYR A 401 -9.53 -10.85 -21.07
C TYR A 401 -9.81 -9.42 -20.60
N GLN A 402 -10.79 -9.27 -19.72
CA GLN A 402 -10.97 -8.07 -18.90
C GLN A 402 -10.17 -8.24 -17.60
N LEU A 403 -9.48 -7.19 -17.17
CA LEU A 403 -8.83 -7.17 -15.86
C LEU A 403 -9.86 -6.94 -14.75
N VAL A 404 -9.95 -7.87 -13.80
CA VAL A 404 -10.89 -7.79 -12.66
C VAL A 404 -10.27 -7.02 -11.49
N GLY A 405 -9.00 -7.29 -11.20
CA GLY A 405 -8.21 -6.64 -10.15
C GLY A 405 -6.98 -7.47 -9.72
N PRO A 406 -6.13 -6.95 -8.82
CA PRO A 406 -5.04 -7.71 -8.19
C PRO A 406 -5.56 -8.70 -7.14
N CYS A 407 -4.80 -9.75 -6.81
CA CYS A 407 -5.13 -10.69 -5.73
C CYS A 407 -3.90 -11.21 -4.97
N TYR A 408 -4.14 -11.78 -3.79
CA TYR A 408 -3.17 -12.59 -3.02
C TYR A 408 -3.39 -14.08 -3.32
N ILE A 409 -2.32 -14.85 -3.52
CA ILE A 409 -2.35 -16.32 -3.46
C ILE A 409 -1.05 -16.80 -2.77
N GLU A 410 -1.19 -17.64 -1.74
CA GLU A 410 -0.04 -18.20 -1.02
C GLU A 410 0.82 -19.10 -1.93
N GLY A 411 2.15 -19.11 -1.75
CA GLY A 411 3.08 -19.84 -2.64
C GLY A 411 3.11 -19.36 -4.09
N VAL A 412 2.43 -18.26 -4.42
CA VAL A 412 2.40 -17.60 -5.74
C VAL A 412 2.85 -16.13 -5.63
N MET A 413 2.97 -15.61 -4.40
CA MET A 413 3.75 -14.40 -4.10
C MET A 413 5.27 -14.69 -4.25
N PHE A 414 6.12 -13.77 -3.76
CA PHE A 414 7.60 -13.85 -3.62
C PHE A 414 8.48 -14.37 -4.79
N GLY A 415 7.91 -14.69 -5.94
CA GLY A 415 8.58 -15.14 -7.16
C GLY A 415 8.41 -16.64 -7.45
N GLU A 416 7.89 -17.44 -6.51
CA GLU A 416 7.65 -18.89 -6.63
C GLU A 416 6.87 -19.22 -7.89
N ALA A 417 5.86 -18.38 -8.20
CA ALA A 417 5.01 -18.49 -9.38
C ALA A 417 5.77 -18.47 -10.71
N LEU A 418 6.99 -17.93 -10.75
CA LEU A 418 7.84 -17.91 -11.94
C LEU A 418 9.08 -18.82 -11.78
N LEU A 419 9.71 -18.78 -10.60
CA LEU A 419 11.00 -19.41 -10.31
C LEU A 419 10.91 -20.85 -9.80
N GLY A 420 9.73 -21.28 -9.33
CA GLY A 420 9.54 -22.51 -8.55
C GLY A 420 9.68 -22.27 -7.04
N PRO A 421 9.25 -23.23 -6.20
CA PRO A 421 9.36 -23.10 -4.74
C PRO A 421 10.82 -22.99 -4.30
N PHE A 422 11.09 -22.17 -3.29
CA PHE A 422 12.45 -22.02 -2.76
C PHE A 422 12.93 -23.30 -2.06
N PRO A 423 14.22 -23.67 -2.23
CA PRO A 423 14.77 -24.83 -1.53
C PRO A 423 14.95 -24.52 -0.04
N GLU A 424 14.49 -25.43 0.82
CA GLU A 424 14.85 -25.46 2.25
C GLU A 424 16.38 -25.38 2.43
N PRO A 425 16.92 -24.59 3.37
CA PRO A 425 16.23 -23.81 4.42
C PRO A 425 16.12 -22.30 4.10
N TRP A 426 15.99 -21.91 2.82
CA TRP A 426 16.00 -20.50 2.41
C TRP A 426 14.61 -19.87 2.45
N LEU A 427 14.47 -18.80 3.24
CA LEU A 427 13.26 -17.98 3.34
C LEU A 427 13.46 -16.62 2.68
N TRP A 428 12.42 -16.08 2.04
CA TRP A 428 12.41 -14.69 1.59
C TRP A 428 12.34 -13.74 2.80
N LEU A 429 13.16 -12.68 2.77
CA LEU A 429 13.23 -11.63 3.78
C LEU A 429 12.98 -10.26 3.13
N ARG A 430 12.29 -9.37 3.86
CA ARG A 430 12.16 -7.95 3.47
C ARG A 430 13.32 -7.15 4.05
N ASP A 431 14.17 -6.57 3.20
CA ASP A 431 15.14 -5.56 3.65
C ASP A 431 14.40 -4.32 4.18
N GLY A 432 14.44 -4.17 5.51
CA GLY A 432 13.79 -3.08 6.25
C GLY A 432 14.40 -1.70 6.03
N GLY A 433 15.56 -1.59 5.36
CA GLY A 433 16.19 -0.31 5.07
C GLY A 433 15.54 0.43 3.90
N LEU A 434 15.31 -0.25 2.77
CA LEU A 434 15.00 0.41 1.50
C LEU A 434 13.86 -0.19 0.67
N GLY A 435 13.55 -1.49 0.80
CA GLY A 435 12.63 -2.18 -0.12
C GLY A 435 13.10 -2.19 -1.59
N ARG A 436 14.39 -1.91 -1.84
CA ARG A 436 15.01 -1.91 -3.18
C ARG A 436 15.74 -3.22 -3.51
N TYR A 437 16.02 -4.02 -2.48
CA TYR A 437 16.77 -5.26 -2.56
C TYR A 437 15.96 -6.38 -1.91
N TRP A 438 16.01 -7.55 -2.53
CA TRP A 438 15.28 -8.74 -2.09
C TRP A 438 16.32 -9.71 -1.54
N CYS A 439 16.16 -10.17 -0.30
CA CYS A 439 17.15 -11.03 0.32
C CYS A 439 16.57 -12.37 0.76
N PHE A 440 17.41 -13.39 0.75
CA PHE A 440 17.08 -14.75 1.14
C PHE A 440 17.89 -15.10 2.37
N GLY A 441 17.24 -15.40 3.47
CA GLY A 441 17.86 -15.72 4.74
C GLY A 441 17.77 -17.20 5.08
N ASN A 442 18.78 -17.70 5.78
CA ASN A 442 18.71 -18.95 6.53
C ASN A 442 19.59 -18.85 7.79
N ARG A 443 19.72 -19.93 8.56
CA ARG A 443 20.54 -19.96 9.79
C ARG A 443 22.06 -19.79 9.58
N GLN A 444 22.53 -19.74 8.33
CA GLN A 444 23.94 -19.66 7.94
C GLN A 444 24.30 -18.32 7.29
N GLY A 445 23.33 -17.49 6.90
CA GLY A 445 23.58 -16.16 6.34
C GLY A 445 22.39 -15.54 5.62
N VAL A 446 22.63 -14.39 4.99
CA VAL A 446 21.66 -13.66 4.16
C VAL A 446 22.28 -13.40 2.79
N LEU A 447 21.61 -13.85 1.73
CA LEU A 447 21.98 -13.64 0.34
C LEU A 447 21.12 -12.53 -0.27
N VAL A 448 21.74 -11.41 -0.66
CA VAL A 448 21.04 -10.27 -1.27
C VAL A 448 21.00 -10.43 -2.79
N VAL A 449 19.80 -10.32 -3.38
CA VAL A 449 19.59 -10.29 -4.83
C VAL A 449 19.32 -8.86 -5.28
N GLU A 450 20.37 -8.22 -5.78
CA GLU A 450 20.28 -7.04 -6.64
C GLU A 450 19.71 -7.49 -8.01
N THR A 451 18.68 -6.78 -8.50
CA THR A 451 17.77 -7.23 -9.58
C THR A 451 18.48 -7.80 -10.81
N ALA A 452 18.28 -9.10 -11.08
CA ALA A 452 18.72 -9.83 -12.29
C ALA A 452 20.22 -9.75 -12.65
N ARG A 453 21.07 -9.19 -11.78
CA ARG A 453 22.54 -9.19 -11.90
C ARG A 453 23.12 -9.57 -10.54
N SER A 454 23.33 -10.87 -10.35
CA SER A 454 23.73 -11.46 -9.09
C SER A 454 25.15 -11.08 -8.66
N THR A 455 25.26 -10.16 -7.71
CA THR A 455 26.46 -9.93 -6.90
C THR A 455 26.30 -10.58 -5.54
N VAL A 456 26.81 -11.82 -5.38
CA VAL A 456 26.78 -12.52 -4.08
C VAL A 456 27.68 -11.77 -3.09
N ARG A 457 27.07 -11.08 -2.13
CA ARG A 457 27.76 -10.58 -0.94
C ARG A 457 27.66 -11.61 0.16
N THR A 458 28.73 -12.36 0.39
CA THR A 458 28.93 -13.05 1.66
C THR A 458 29.18 -12.02 2.75
N ALA A 459 28.53 -12.17 3.91
CA ALA A 459 28.94 -11.46 5.12
C ALA A 459 30.33 -11.96 5.59
N PRO A 460 31.12 -11.11 6.27
CA PRO A 460 32.35 -11.54 6.95
C PRO A 460 32.06 -12.34 8.23
#